data_AF-A0A6L3JV84-F1
#
_entry.id   AF-A0A6L3JV84-F1
#
_cell.length_a   1.000
_cell.length_b   1.000
_cell.length_c   1.000
_cell.angle_alpha   90.00
_cell.angle_beta   90.00
_cell.angle_gamma   90.00
#
_symmetry.space_group_name_H-M   'P 1'
#
loop_
_entity.id
_entity.type
_entity.pdbx_description
1 polymer ?
#
loop_
_entity_poly.entity_id
_entity_poly.type
_entity_poly.pdbx_seq_one_letter_code
_entity_poly.pdbx_strand_id
1 'polypeptide(L)' 'MRKYKLFIGYRLLGEFSGIWEAKNFAAESGMSGIFSLVGENYRDSWYEPKKQEKNGNKD' A
#
# COMPACT_ATOMS: atom_id res chain seq x y z
N MET A 1 7.61 12.44 16.49
CA MET A 1 6.46 12.04 15.65
C MET A 1 6.66 10.58 15.28
N ARG A 2 5.66 9.72 15.52
CA ARG A 2 5.73 8.32 15.09
C ARG A 2 5.63 8.30 13.57
N LYS A 3 6.63 7.70 12.91
CA LYS A 3 6.62 7.53 11.47
C LYS A 3 6.32 6.07 11.13
N TYR A 4 5.52 5.87 10.09
CA TYR A 4 5.19 4.57 9.52
C TYR A 4 5.86 4.45 8.15
N LYS A 5 6.61 3.37 7.95
CA LYS A 5 7.27 3.06 6.69
C LYS A 5 6.41 2.10 5.90
N LEU A 6 5.96 2.51 4.72
CA LEU A 6 5.20 1.68 3.81
C LEU A 6 6.14 1.00 2.81
N PHE A 7 5.98 -0.29 2.62
CA PHE A 7 6.73 -1.10 1.68
C PHE A 7 5.79 -1.84 0.74
N ILE A 8 6.28 -2.17 -0.45
CA ILE A 8 5.71 -3.21 -1.31
C ILE A 8 6.80 -4.25 -1.58
N GLY A 9 6.58 -5.48 -1.10
CA GLY A 9 7.65 -6.48 -1.00
C GLY A 9 8.84 -5.93 -0.19
N TYR A 10 9.99 -5.79 -0.86
CA TYR A 10 11.23 -5.24 -0.26
C TYR A 10 11.45 -3.75 -0.57
N ARG A 11 10.59 -3.13 -1.38
CA ARG A 11 10.75 -1.74 -1.82
C ARG A 11 10.06 -0.78 -0.85
N LEU A 12 10.80 0.19 -0.33
CA LEU A 12 10.22 1.30 0.45
C LEU A 12 9.46 2.25 -0.49
N LEU A 13 8.19 2.50 -0.19
CA LEU A 13 7.33 3.43 -0.92
C LEU A 13 7.33 4.83 -0.30
N GLY A 14 7.46 4.94 1.02
CA GLY A 14 7.50 6.22 1.70
C GLY A 14 7.44 6.12 3.22
N GLU A 15 7.66 7.27 3.89
CA GLU A 15 7.43 7.45 5.32
C GLU A 15 6.21 8.35 5.52
N PHE A 16 5.29 7.92 6.36
CA PHE A 16 4.02 8.59 6.63
C PHE A 16 3.88 8.89 8.12
N SER A 17 3.17 9.96 8.46
CA SER A 17 2.93 10.30 9.87
C SER A 17 1.72 9.55 10.44
N GLY A 18 0.85 9.02 9.57
CA GLY A 18 -0.33 8.26 9.95
C GLY A 18 -0.52 6.98 9.14
N ILE A 19 -1.14 5.97 9.78
CA ILE A 19 -1.52 4.71 9.14
C ILE A 19 -2.50 4.96 7.99
N TRP A 20 -3.47 5.85 8.21
CA TRP A 20 -4.48 6.18 7.22
C TRP A 20 -3.87 6.81 5.95
N GLU A 21 -2.91 7.72 6.13
CA GLU A 21 -2.16 8.35 5.04
C GLU A 21 -1.39 7.32 4.22
N ALA A 22 -0.69 6.39 4.89
CA ALA A 22 0.03 5.31 4.23
C ALA A 22 -0.91 4.37 3.44
N LYS A 23 -2.08 4.05 4.00
CA LYS A 23 -3.07 3.20 3.31
C LYS A 23 -3.70 3.91 2.12
N ASN A 24 -3.99 5.21 2.23
CA ASN A 24 -4.50 6.00 1.12
C ASN A 24 -3.49 6.03 -0.03
N PHE A 25 -2.21 6.27 0.28
CA PHE A 25 -1.14 6.23 -0.70
C PHE A 25 -1.03 4.86 -1.40
N ALA A 26 -1.10 3.76 -0.64
CA ALA A 26 -1.10 2.41 -1.21
C ALA A 26 -2.26 2.20 -2.20
N ALA A 27 -3.48 2.63 -1.83
CA ALA A 27 -4.66 2.49 -2.67
C ALA A 27 -4.63 3.36 -3.95
N GLU A 28 -4.08 4.56 -3.85
CA GLU A 28 -3.89 5.50 -4.96
C GLU A 28 -2.72 5.12 -5.88
N SER A 29 -1.73 4.41 -5.35
CA SER A 29 -0.53 4.01 -6.12
C SER A 29 -0.84 3.09 -7.31
N GLY A 30 -2.00 2.42 -7.31
CA GLY A 30 -2.38 1.45 -8.33
C GLY A 30 -1.48 0.21 -8.37
N MET A 31 -0.57 0.04 -7.40
CA MET A 31 0.36 -1.07 -7.36
C MET A 31 -0.32 -2.31 -6.78
N SER A 32 0.01 -3.46 -7.36
CA SER A 32 -0.44 -4.77 -6.87
C SER A 32 0.70 -5.51 -6.21
N GLY A 33 0.47 -6.11 -5.06
CA GLY A 33 1.48 -6.88 -4.35
C GLY A 33 1.26 -6.89 -2.84
N ILE A 34 2.24 -7.43 -2.12
CA ILE A 34 2.21 -7.45 -0.66
C ILE A 34 2.70 -6.11 -0.15
N PHE A 35 1.80 -5.35 0.46
CA PHE A 35 2.12 -4.15 1.19
C PHE A 35 2.47 -4.49 2.64
N SER A 36 3.47 -3.80 3.18
CA SER A 36 3.84 -3.90 4.59
C SER A 36 3.97 -2.51 5.17
N LEU A 37 3.30 -2.26 6.29
CA LEU A 37 3.38 -1.01 7.02
C LEU A 37 4.06 -1.26 8.36
N VAL A 38 5.19 -0.60 8.60
CA VAL A 38 6.02 -0.79 9.80
C VAL A 38 6.22 0.54 10.52
N GLY A 39 5.79 0.62 11.78
CA GLY A 39 6.00 1.74 12.67
C GLY A 39 6.52 1.29 14.04
N GLU A 40 6.71 2.25 14.94
CA GLU A 40 7.40 2.08 16.23
C GLU A 40 6.82 0.96 17.12
N ASN A 41 5.51 0.70 17.04
CA ASN A 41 4.83 -0.42 17.72
C ASN A 41 3.66 -0.98 16.89
N TYR A 42 3.74 -0.85 15.57
CA TYR A 42 2.66 -1.26 14.66
C TYR A 42 3.27 -1.94 13.45
N ARG A 43 2.75 -3.12 13.13
CA ARG A 43 3.12 -3.85 11.93
C ARG A 43 1.86 -4.43 11.31
N ASP A 44 1.61 -4.05 10.07
CA ASP A 44 0.50 -4.56 9.28
C ASP A 44 1.04 -5.01 7.93
N SER A 45 0.42 -6.02 7.33
CA SER A 45 0.76 -6.47 5.98
C SER A 45 -0.47 -7.04 5.32
N TRP A 46 -0.72 -6.60 4.09
CA TRP A 46 -1.87 -7.02 3.32
C TRP A 46 -1.49 -7.21 1.86
N TYR A 47 -2.20 -8.11 1.18
CA TYR A 47 -2.06 -8.28 -0.25
C TYR A 47 -3.06 -7.39 -0.97
N GLU A 48 -2.56 -6.50 -1.82
CA GLU A 48 -3.38 -5.73 -2.74
C GLU A 48 -3.44 -6.46 -4.08
N PRO A 49 -4.62 -6.96 -4.49
CA PRO A 49 -4.77 -7.63 -5.77
C PRO A 49 -4.55 -6.64 -6.91
N LYS A 50 -4.07 -7.14 -8.05
CA LYS A 50 -4.04 -6.36 -9.28
C LYS A 50 -5.48 -6.00 -9.63
N LYS A 51 -5.82 -4.70 -9.58
CA LYS A 51 -7.06 -4.20 -10.17
C LYS A 51 -7.03 -4.61 -11.62
N GLN A 52 -7.81 -5.63 -11.97
CA GLN A 52 -8.09 -5.91 -13.36
C GLN A 52 -8.84 -4.68 -13.86
N GLU A 53 -8.20 -3.92 -14.74
CA GLU A 53 -8.95 -3.01 -15.60
C GLU A 53 -10.02 -3.88 -16.24
N LYS A 54 -11.28 -3.68 -15.83
CA LYS A 54 -12.41 -4.23 -16.55
C LYS A 54 -12.40 -3.52 -17.89
N ASN A 55 -11.61 -4.02 -18.83
CA ASN A 55 -11.83 -3.79 -20.24
C ASN A 55 -13.17 -4.44 -20.54
N GLY A 56 -14.24 -3.66 -20.37
CA GLY A 56 -15.55 -3.97 -20.90
C GLY A 56 -15.46 -3.89 -22.42
N ASN A 57 -14.86 -4.91 -23.03
CA ASN A 57 -15.09 -5.20 -24.44
C ASN A 57 -16.16 -6.28 -24.48
N LYS A 58 -17.38 -5.86 -24.81
CA LYS A 58 -18.36 -6.73 -25.43
C LYS A 58 -18.95 -5.93 -26.57
N ASP A 59 -18.38 -6.18 -27.74
CA ASP A 59 -19.02 -6.01 -29.03
C ASP A 59 -20.43 -6.62 -29.04
#